data_AF-A0A354X664-F1
#
_entry.id   AF-A0A354X664-F1
#
_cell.length_a   1.000
_cell.length_b   1.000
_cell.length_c   1.000
_cell.angle_alpha   90.00
_cell.angle_beta   90.00
_cell.angle_gamma   90.00
#
_symmetry.space_group_name_H-M   'P 1'
#
loop_
_entity.id
_entity.type
_entity.pdbx_description
1 polymer ?
#
loop_
_entity_poly.entity_id
_entity_poly.type
_entity_poly.pdbx_seq_one_letter_code
_entity_poly.pdbx_strand_id
1 'polypeptide(L)'
;MTIKELEPKAIWNYFYDITQIPRPSKKEEAILRYLLDFGKKHNLDTKQDRAGNVLITKPATPGKENLPTVILQSHVDMVCEKNSDITHDFENDPIETIIDGDWVKANGTTLGADDGIGVAAQLALLA
;
A
#
# COMPACT_ATOMS: atom_id res chain seq x y z
N MET A 1 -19.01 -8.09 -4.83
CA MET A 1 -18.37 -7.82 -3.53
C MET A 1 -16.94 -7.44 -3.83
N THR A 2 -16.56 -6.23 -3.44
CA THR A 2 -15.18 -5.76 -3.59
C THR A 2 -14.42 -5.97 -2.28
N ILE A 3 -13.09 -6.05 -2.32
CA ILE A 3 -12.30 -6.17 -1.09
C ILE A 3 -12.51 -5.00 -0.12
N LYS A 4 -13.00 -3.84 -0.60
CA LYS A 4 -13.37 -2.66 0.21
C LYS A 4 -14.47 -2.92 1.23
N GLU A 5 -15.25 -3.98 1.03
CA GLU A 5 -16.34 -4.39 1.94
C GLU A 5 -15.85 -5.26 3.09
N LEU A 6 -14.59 -5.73 3.05
CA LEU A 6 -14.00 -6.58 4.10
C LEU A 6 -13.63 -5.77 5.35
N GLU A 7 -13.63 -6.44 6.50
CA GLU A 7 -13.17 -5.87 7.76
C GLU A 7 -11.70 -6.26 8.05
N PRO A 8 -10.88 -5.37 8.65
CA PRO A 8 -11.19 -3.99 9.02
C PRO A 8 -11.19 -3.05 7.79
N LYS A 9 -12.29 -2.31 7.59
CA LYS A 9 -12.48 -1.45 6.39
C LYS A 9 -11.35 -0.48 6.11
N ALA A 10 -10.72 0.08 7.14
CA ALA A 10 -9.64 1.04 6.97
C ALA A 10 -8.47 0.43 6.17
N ILE A 11 -8.05 -0.79 6.53
CA ILE A 11 -6.93 -1.47 5.87
C ILE A 11 -7.34 -1.87 4.45
N TRP A 12 -8.49 -2.50 4.28
CA TRP A 12 -8.89 -3.01 2.96
C TRP A 12 -9.18 -1.92 1.93
N ASN A 13 -9.64 -0.75 2.36
CA ASN A 13 -9.76 0.40 1.46
C ASN A 13 -8.40 0.90 0.98
N TYR A 14 -7.40 1.01 1.86
CA TYR A 14 -6.04 1.39 1.45
C TYR A 14 -5.39 0.30 0.60
N PHE A 15 -5.58 -0.97 0.92
CA PHE A 15 -5.04 -2.05 0.10
C PHE A 15 -5.68 -2.07 -1.30
N TYR A 16 -6.98 -1.81 -1.39
CA TYR A 16 -7.63 -1.60 -2.68
C TYR A 16 -6.97 -0.45 -3.45
N ASP A 17 -6.83 0.74 -2.85
CA ASP A 17 -6.18 1.88 -3.51
C ASP A 17 -4.77 1.53 -4.02
N ILE A 18 -3.98 0.80 -3.22
CA ILE A 18 -2.64 0.33 -3.61
C ILE A 18 -2.70 -0.63 -4.79
N THR A 19 -3.67 -1.55 -4.84
CA THR A 19 -3.85 -2.47 -5.98
C THR A 19 -4.19 -1.73 -7.28
N GLN A 20 -4.73 -0.51 -7.19
CA GLN A 20 -5.03 0.30 -8.36
C GLN A 20 -3.81 1.06 -8.92
N ILE A 21 -2.66 0.97 -8.24
CA ILE A 21 -1.45 1.70 -8.59
C ILE A 21 -0.39 0.69 -9.08
N PRO A 22 -0.05 0.69 -10.37
CA PRO A 22 1.11 -0.03 -10.90
C PRO A 22 2.37 0.32 -10.10
N ARG A 23 3.03 -0.69 -9.52
CA ARG A 23 4.23 -0.53 -8.68
C ARG A 23 5.29 -1.63 -8.88
N PRO A 24 5.72 -1.94 -10.11
CA PRO A 24 6.80 -2.90 -10.33
C PRO A 24 8.08 -2.49 -9.57
N SER A 25 8.88 -3.46 -9.15
CA SER A 25 10.23 -3.20 -8.63
C SER A 25 11.04 -2.36 -9.63
N LYS A 26 11.69 -1.31 -9.12
CA LYS A 26 12.43 -0.26 -9.86
C LYS A 26 11.57 0.72 -10.67
N LYS A 27 10.25 0.70 -10.50
CA LYS A 27 9.29 1.63 -11.12
C LYS A 27 8.27 2.14 -10.09
N GLU A 28 8.76 2.50 -8.91
CA GLU A 28 7.94 2.82 -7.74
C GLU A 28 7.37 4.25 -7.77
N GLU A 29 7.66 5.07 -8.78
CA GLU A 29 7.35 6.51 -8.78
C GLU A 29 5.87 6.83 -8.55
N ALA A 30 4.97 5.99 -9.07
CA ALA A 30 3.53 6.17 -8.92
C ALA A 30 3.08 5.95 -7.47
N ILE A 31 3.51 4.84 -6.84
CA ILE A 31 3.17 4.55 -5.45
C ILE A 31 3.86 5.51 -4.48
N LEU A 32 5.10 5.93 -4.76
CA LEU A 32 5.80 6.94 -3.96
C LEU A 32 5.05 8.28 -3.99
N ARG A 33 4.54 8.71 -5.16
CA ARG A 33 3.72 9.92 -5.27
C ARG A 33 2.44 9.82 -4.45
N TYR A 34 1.75 8.67 -4.50
CA TYR A 34 0.56 8.43 -3.68
C TYR A 34 0.85 8.59 -2.17
N LEU A 35 1.97 8.05 -1.68
CA LEU A 35 2.36 8.16 -0.27
C LEU A 35 2.70 9.61 0.14
N LEU A 36 3.39 10.35 -0.72
CA LEU A 36 3.69 11.77 -0.50
C LEU A 36 2.42 12.62 -0.45
N ASP A 37 1.48 12.37 -1.38
CA ASP A 37 0.19 13.04 -1.43
C ASP A 37 -0.69 12.69 -0.23
N PHE A 38 -0.65 11.43 0.22
CA PHE A 38 -1.30 11.00 1.46
C PHE A 38 -0.78 11.79 2.66
N GLY A 39 0.55 11.85 2.85
CA GLY A 39 1.16 12.60 3.94
C GLY A 39 0.75 14.07 3.95
N LYS A 40 0.75 14.71 2.77
CA LYS A 40 0.28 16.08 2.59
C LYS A 40 -1.21 16.25 2.91
N LYS A 41 -2.07 15.35 2.42
CA LYS A 41 -3.52 15.38 2.66
C LYS A 41 -3.87 15.30 4.14
N HIS A 42 -3.11 14.52 4.91
CA HIS A 42 -3.31 14.34 6.35
C HIS A 42 -2.50 15.32 7.21
N ASN A 43 -1.80 16.29 6.61
CA ASN A 43 -0.93 17.26 7.29
C ASN A 43 0.14 16.59 8.17
N LEU A 44 0.76 15.51 7.69
CA LEU A 44 1.82 14.77 8.36
C LEU A 44 3.20 15.18 7.84
N ASP A 45 4.21 15.26 8.72
CA ASP A 45 5.59 15.51 8.30
C ASP A 45 6.06 14.35 7.43
N THR A 46 6.38 14.65 6.17
CA THR A 46 6.61 13.66 5.12
C THR A 46 7.85 14.02 4.35
N LYS A 47 8.80 13.09 4.26
CA LYS A 47 10.10 13.29 3.61
C LYS A 47 10.42 12.12 2.70
N GLN A 48 11.17 12.41 1.64
CA GLN A 48 11.76 11.41 0.77
C GLN A 48 13.28 11.55 0.80
N ASP A 49 13.99 10.44 0.97
CA ASP A 49 15.45 10.45 0.90
C ASP A 49 15.96 10.36 -0.56
N ARG A 50 17.29 10.36 -0.72
CA ARG A 50 17.92 10.28 -2.06
C ARG A 50 17.76 8.92 -2.73
N ALA A 51 17.50 7.87 -1.97
CA ALA A 51 17.27 6.52 -2.49
C ALA A 51 15.79 6.28 -2.86
N GLY A 52 14.91 7.23 -2.51
CA GLY A 52 13.49 7.19 -2.82
C GLY A 52 12.62 6.71 -1.66
N ASN A 53 13.19 6.34 -0.50
CA ASN A 53 12.42 5.91 0.65
C ASN A 53 11.56 7.05 1.20
N VAL A 54 10.31 6.74 1.56
CA VAL A 54 9.37 7.70 2.14
C VAL A 54 9.23 7.47 3.63
N LEU A 55 9.39 8.55 4.41
CA LEU A 55 9.14 8.57 5.85
C LEU A 55 7.97 9.52 6.13
N ILE A 56 6.90 8.99 6.73
CA ILE A 56 5.73 9.74 7.19
C ILE A 56 5.70 9.69 8.72
N THR A 57 5.65 10.85 9.37
CA THR A 57 5.68 10.95 10.83
C THR A 57 4.37 11.50 11.36
N LYS A 58 3.76 10.78 12.31
CA LYS A 58 2.58 11.21 13.07
C LYS A 58 2.96 11.40 14.54
N PRO A 59 2.59 12.52 15.19
CA PRO A 59 2.87 12.73 16.60
C PRO A 59 2.09 11.72 17.46
N ALA A 60 2.57 11.50 18.68
CA ALA A 60 1.87 10.67 19.65
C ALA A 60 0.45 11.20 19.91
N THR A 61 -0.47 10.30 20.20
CA THR A 61 -1.79 10.69 20.72
C THR A 61 -1.66 11.34 22.10
N PRO A 62 -2.60 12.22 22.49
CA PRO A 62 -2.51 12.94 23.76
C PRO A 62 -2.29 12.00 24.95
N GLY A 63 -1.28 12.30 25.78
CA GLY A 63 -0.90 11.50 26.95
C GLY A 63 0.09 10.37 26.66
N LYS A 64 0.60 10.25 25.44
CA LYS A 64 1.60 9.24 25.02
C LYS A 64 2.92 9.86 24.55
N GLU A 65 3.13 11.16 24.74
CA GLU A 65 4.26 11.93 24.21
C GLU A 65 5.62 11.46 24.76
N ASN A 66 5.62 10.85 25.95
CA ASN A 66 6.84 10.36 26.60
C ASN A 66 7.11 8.87 26.32
N LEU A 67 6.29 8.21 25.49
CA LEU A 67 6.56 6.83 25.08
C LEU A 67 7.61 6.80 23.97
N PRO A 68 8.35 5.68 23.84
CA PRO A 68 9.28 5.50 22.74
C PRO A 68 8.59 5.59 21.38
N THR A 69 9.26 6.27 20.44
CA THR A 69 8.87 6.25 19.02
C THR A 69 8.97 4.84 18.47
N VAL A 70 7.97 4.43 17.70
CA VAL A 70 7.95 3.15 16.97
C VAL A 70 8.03 3.43 15.49
N ILE A 71 8.83 2.64 14.78
CA ILE A 71 8.92 2.66 13.31
C ILE A 71 8.24 1.40 12.78
N LEU A 72 7.27 1.58 11.91
CA LEU A 72 6.67 0.53 11.10
C LEU A 72 7.26 0.66 9.70
N GLN A 73 7.67 -0.45 9.11
CA GLN A 73 8.33 -0.45 7.81
C GLN A 73 7.75 -1.55 6.92
N SER A 74 7.47 -1.16 5.69
CA SER A 74 7.07 -2.02 4.59
C SER A 74 7.78 -1.59 3.30
N HIS A 75 7.95 -2.50 2.36
CA HIS A 75 8.39 -2.15 1.01
C HIS A 75 7.17 -1.91 0.11
N VAL A 76 7.33 -1.06 -0.91
CA VAL A 76 6.19 -0.54 -1.70
C VAL A 76 6.08 -1.16 -3.08
N ASP A 77 7.15 -1.76 -3.59
CA ASP A 77 7.15 -2.46 -4.86
C ASP A 77 6.45 -3.83 -4.76
N MET A 78 6.12 -4.40 -5.91
CA MET A 78 5.65 -5.78 -5.98
C MET A 78 6.42 -6.57 -7.02
N VAL A 79 6.49 -7.88 -6.78
CA VAL A 79 6.88 -8.86 -7.80
C VAL A 79 5.79 -8.93 -8.86
N CYS A 80 6.18 -8.87 -10.13
CA CYS A 80 5.29 -8.86 -11.28
C CYS A 80 5.34 -10.19 -12.02
N GLU A 81 4.47 -11.13 -11.64
CA GLU A 81 4.35 -12.43 -12.30
C GLU A 81 2.89 -12.68 -12.68
N LYS A 82 2.69 -13.39 -13.78
CA LYS A 82 1.36 -13.73 -14.28
C LYS A 82 1.35 -15.12 -14.90
N ASN A 83 0.18 -15.75 -14.89
CA ASN A 83 -0.02 -17.00 -15.59
C ASN A 83 0.18 -16.81 -17.11
N SER A 84 0.60 -17.87 -17.79
CA SER A 84 0.99 -17.81 -19.21
C SER A 84 -0.13 -17.37 -20.16
N ASP A 85 -1.38 -17.58 -19.76
CA ASP A 85 -2.59 -17.26 -20.51
C ASP A 85 -3.16 -15.86 -20.20
N ILE A 86 -2.55 -15.12 -19.28
CA ILE A 86 -3.03 -13.81 -18.84
C ILE A 86 -2.30 -12.67 -19.57
N THR A 87 -3.10 -11.79 -20.19
CA THR A 87 -2.63 -10.51 -20.72
C THR A 87 -2.83 -9.45 -19.65
N HIS A 88 -1.72 -8.88 -19.17
CA HIS A 88 -1.67 -7.84 -18.15
C HIS A 88 -0.36 -7.07 -18.33
N ASP A 89 -0.43 -5.75 -18.28
CA ASP A 89 0.69 -4.82 -18.32
C ASP A 89 0.92 -4.22 -16.93
N PHE A 90 1.91 -4.73 -16.20
CA PHE A 90 2.21 -4.31 -14.84
C PHE A 90 2.65 -2.85 -14.69
N GLU A 91 2.92 -2.13 -15.79
CA GLU A 91 3.28 -0.72 -15.74
C GLU A 91 2.07 0.22 -15.83
N ASN A 92 0.94 -0.29 -16.34
CA ASN A 92 -0.22 0.54 -16.67
C ASN A 92 -1.53 0.00 -16.10
N ASP A 93 -1.66 -1.32 -15.95
CA ASP A 93 -2.89 -1.97 -15.53
C ASP A 93 -2.95 -2.12 -13.99
N PRO A 94 -4.11 -1.86 -13.37
CA PRO A 94 -4.32 -2.16 -11.96
C PRO A 94 -4.44 -3.67 -11.72
N ILE A 95 -4.13 -4.10 -10.50
CA ILE A 95 -4.35 -5.48 -10.08
C ILE A 95 -5.83 -5.72 -9.79
N GLU A 96 -6.44 -6.62 -10.55
CA GLU A 96 -7.79 -7.10 -10.30
C GLU A 96 -7.81 -8.07 -9.12
N THR A 97 -8.59 -7.76 -8.08
CA THR A 97 -8.71 -8.57 -6.87
C THR A 97 -9.95 -9.47 -6.92
N ILE A 98 -9.80 -10.71 -6.43
CA ILE A 98 -10.85 -11.72 -6.32
C ILE A 98 -10.94 -12.18 -4.87
N ILE A 99 -12.17 -12.25 -4.35
CA ILE A 99 -12.48 -12.90 -3.07
C ILE A 99 -12.92 -14.33 -3.37
N ASP A 100 -12.18 -15.30 -2.86
CA ASP A 100 -12.39 -16.73 -3.04
C ASP A 100 -12.48 -17.41 -1.67
N GLY A 101 -13.71 -17.53 -1.16
CA GLY A 101 -13.97 -17.94 0.22
C GLY A 101 -13.31 -16.98 1.21
N ASP A 102 -12.39 -17.50 2.02
CA ASP A 102 -11.64 -16.73 3.02
C ASP A 102 -10.37 -16.06 2.47
N TRP A 103 -10.09 -16.24 1.17
CA TRP A 103 -8.85 -15.76 0.55
C TRP A 103 -9.11 -14.57 -0.36
N VAL A 104 -8.15 -13.64 -0.38
CA VAL A 104 -8.02 -12.62 -1.44
C VAL A 104 -6.87 -13.01 -2.35
N LYS A 105 -7.13 -13.01 -3.65
CA LYS A 105 -6.16 -13.34 -4.71
C LYS A 105 -6.24 -12.29 -5.81
N ALA A 106 -5.26 -12.26 -6.70
CA ALA A 106 -5.38 -11.52 -7.94
C ALA A 106 -5.87 -12.44 -9.08
N ASN A 107 -6.47 -11.83 -10.11
CA ASN A 107 -6.94 -12.56 -11.28
C ASN A 107 -5.77 -13.00 -12.18
N GLY A 108 -5.13 -14.11 -11.83
CA GLY A 108 -4.07 -14.74 -12.64
C GLY A 108 -2.73 -13.99 -12.66
N THR A 109 -2.55 -13.02 -11.77
CA THR A 109 -1.29 -12.30 -11.52
C THR A 109 -0.85 -12.45 -10.06
N THR A 110 0.35 -11.98 -9.74
CA THR A 110 0.73 -11.68 -8.35
C THR A 110 -0.16 -10.57 -7.79
N LEU A 111 -0.64 -10.76 -6.56
CA LEU A 111 -1.51 -9.79 -5.89
C LEU A 111 -0.75 -8.58 -5.33
N GLY A 112 0.53 -8.77 -4.99
CA GLY A 112 1.31 -7.76 -4.27
C GLY A 112 0.84 -7.55 -2.82
N ALA A 113 0.18 -8.54 -2.21
CA ALA A 113 -0.15 -8.49 -0.77
C ALA A 113 1.11 -8.31 0.09
N ASP A 114 2.21 -8.93 -0.34
CA ASP A 114 3.56 -8.68 0.16
C ASP A 114 4.21 -7.52 -0.63
N ASP A 115 4.52 -6.36 -0.03
CA ASP A 115 4.12 -5.92 1.32
C ASP A 115 3.03 -4.84 1.29
N GLY A 116 2.16 -4.90 0.28
CA GLY A 116 1.05 -3.96 0.11
C GLY A 116 0.06 -3.95 1.27
N ILE A 117 -0.15 -5.08 1.96
CA ILE A 117 -0.99 -5.12 3.17
C ILE A 117 -0.32 -4.41 4.34
N GLY A 118 1.01 -4.57 4.51
CA GLY A 118 1.76 -3.84 5.53
C GLY A 118 1.70 -2.33 5.32
N VAL A 119 1.89 -1.87 4.07
CA VAL A 119 1.70 -0.46 3.70
C VAL A 119 0.28 0.01 4.00
N ALA A 120 -0.75 -0.75 3.61
CA ALA A 120 -2.14 -0.40 3.85
C ALA A 120 -2.47 -0.26 5.35
N ALA A 121 -1.94 -1.16 6.19
CA ALA A 121 -2.11 -1.11 7.64
C ALA A 121 -1.45 0.13 8.25
N GLN A 122 -0.25 0.50 7.78
CA GLN A 122 0.45 1.71 8.22
C GLN A 122 -0.32 2.97 7.84
N LEU A 123 -0.86 3.05 6.61
CA LEU A 123 -1.71 4.16 6.17
C LEU A 123 -2.99 4.25 7.02
N ALA A 124 -3.61 3.11 7.36
CA ALA A 124 -4.79 3.08 8.23
C ALA A 124 -4.50 3.62 9.65
N LEU A 125 -3.30 3.38 10.19
CA LEU A 125 -2.88 3.95 11.49
C LEU A 125 -2.55 5.44 11.40
N LEU A 126 -2.01 5.88 10.25
CA LEU A 126 -1.60 7.27 10.02
C LEU A 126 -2.78 8.19 9.71
N ALA A 127 -3.84 7.69 9.06
CA ALA A 127 -5.05 8.44 8.71
C ALA A 127 -5.75 9.07 9.92
#